data_AF-A0A3M1DH51-F1
#
_entry.id   AF-A0A3M1DH51-F1
#
_cell.length_a   1.000
_cell.length_b   1.000
_cell.length_c   1.000
_cell.angle_alpha   90.00
_cell.angle_beta   90.00
_cell.angle_gamma   90.00
#
_symmetry.space_group_name_H-M   'P 1'
#
loop_
_entity.id
_entity.type
_entity.pdbx_description
1 polymer ?
#
loop_
_entity_poly.entity_id
_entity_poly.type
_entity_poly.pdbx_seq_one_letter_code
_entity_poly.pdbx_strand_id
1 'polypeptide(L)'
;MKRSLFVFSVSFLAALPAFSAPRWVRVSFTEDPAHSMFITWNGGPADTVVEYGTSQAYGQTATGTSDDMGSPLGVVHTVRLENLQPDTAYHFRAGGAGDWSPDHAFRTAPADRCKPFSFAVAADNRPDFDWLPSGCWKQVYGKVASEGPAFVINSGDLVLDGKQADQWVDFFDDSEPFLVDVPLMPCLGNHDDGPGDGDSANYNRIFTLPRNPVSNTEDFYSFDYGNVHFAALSTETFTGGSTKFGDQADWLDQDLASTDRMWKVVYFHRPIYSSGGHGGNEAGQNDAFIPVFDRNHVDLVLTGHDHMYDKYGPRYNGQDVSSPDDGTIYIVSGGGGAACIPPHKHHYIIVTVTNNVMHVRVQNAETQCLTVGSGGTGVVDEFDIVKTLQQDPCAGPQDSDGDGVSAPSDCCDDGTEQAPGCNQQNAASIHPGALDVCGDGIDQNCDGRDEACQCDDGDSDGYPSAACGGNDCDDADPAVNPGAVEQCGDGKDNDCDGTTDG
;
A
#
# COMPACT_ATOMS: atom_id res chain seq x y z
N MET A 1 -9.98 -87.11 11.44
CA MET A 1 -10.08 -85.80 10.76
C MET A 1 -10.36 -84.73 11.81
N LYS A 2 -9.34 -83.96 12.22
CA LYS A 2 -9.52 -82.81 13.12
C LYS A 2 -9.63 -81.57 12.25
N ARG A 3 -10.77 -80.87 12.30
CA ARG A 3 -10.97 -79.57 11.64
C ARG A 3 -10.62 -78.48 12.65
N SER A 4 -9.54 -77.77 12.40
CA SER A 4 -9.20 -76.54 13.13
C SER A 4 -10.01 -75.38 12.56
N LEU A 5 -10.73 -74.68 13.43
CA LEU A 5 -11.48 -73.47 13.12
C LEU A 5 -10.53 -72.28 13.29
N PHE A 6 -10.16 -71.60 12.19
CA PHE A 6 -9.44 -70.32 12.25
C PHE A 6 -10.45 -69.20 12.45
N VAL A 7 -10.36 -68.50 13.58
CA VAL A 7 -11.08 -67.25 13.83
C VAL A 7 -10.21 -66.11 13.29
N PHE A 8 -10.62 -65.48 12.20
CA PHE A 8 -10.03 -64.23 11.75
C PHE A 8 -10.57 -63.09 12.61
N SER A 9 -9.70 -62.51 13.45
CA SER A 9 -10.01 -61.25 14.14
C SER A 9 -9.77 -60.11 13.16
N VAL A 10 -10.85 -59.54 12.62
CA VAL A 10 -10.80 -58.32 11.82
C VAL A 10 -10.58 -57.16 12.79
N SER A 11 -9.34 -56.68 12.88
CA SER A 11 -9.05 -55.43 13.58
C SER A 11 -9.48 -54.28 12.68
N PHE A 12 -10.60 -53.64 13.00
CA PHE A 12 -10.90 -52.32 12.46
C PHE A 12 -9.86 -51.35 13.01
N LEU A 13 -8.90 -50.94 12.19
CA LEU A 13 -8.25 -49.65 12.42
C LEU A 13 -9.35 -48.61 12.23
N ALA A 14 -9.78 -47.98 13.32
CA ALA A 14 -10.54 -46.74 13.21
C ALA A 14 -9.62 -45.72 12.53
N ALA A 15 -9.98 -45.32 11.31
CA ALA A 15 -9.40 -44.13 10.70
C ALA A 15 -9.64 -42.98 11.67
N LEU A 16 -8.58 -42.25 12.05
CA LEU A 16 -8.73 -40.97 12.72
C LEU A 16 -9.64 -40.10 11.84
N PRO A 17 -10.67 -39.42 12.38
CA PRO A 17 -11.52 -38.58 11.57
C PRO A 17 -10.64 -37.51 10.93
N ALA A 18 -10.66 -37.44 9.59
CA ALA A 18 -10.16 -36.29 8.86
C ALA A 18 -10.87 -35.05 9.41
N PHE A 19 -10.13 -33.98 9.71
CA PHE A 19 -10.69 -32.71 10.19
C PHE A 19 -11.79 -32.27 9.23
N SER A 20 -13.06 -32.20 9.65
CA SER A 20 -14.14 -31.72 8.77
C SER A 20 -14.25 -30.20 8.77
N ALA A 21 -13.99 -29.56 9.91
CA ALA A 21 -14.09 -28.11 10.07
C ALA A 21 -12.91 -27.37 9.39
N PRO A 22 -13.16 -26.19 8.79
CA PRO A 22 -12.12 -25.29 8.29
C PRO A 22 -11.07 -24.94 9.34
N ARG A 23 -9.79 -25.03 8.96
CA ARG A 23 -8.61 -24.66 9.75
C ARG A 23 -7.65 -23.84 8.90
N TRP A 24 -6.77 -23.09 9.56
CA TRP A 24 -5.74 -22.28 8.88
C TRP A 24 -6.32 -21.38 7.79
N VAL A 25 -7.49 -20.80 8.09
CA VAL A 25 -8.14 -19.82 7.23
C VAL A 25 -7.16 -18.67 7.04
N ARG A 26 -6.96 -18.25 5.81
CA ARG A 26 -5.97 -17.23 5.44
C ARG A 26 -6.46 -16.41 4.27
N VAL A 27 -6.05 -15.15 4.30
CA VAL A 27 -6.36 -14.17 3.26
C VAL A 27 -5.07 -13.83 2.51
N SER A 28 -5.16 -13.75 1.19
CA SER A 28 -4.05 -13.32 0.33
C SER A 28 -4.58 -12.43 -0.80
N PHE A 29 -3.67 -11.67 -1.40
CA PHE A 29 -4.03 -10.76 -2.48
C PHE A 29 -4.11 -11.48 -3.82
N THR A 30 -5.04 -10.99 -4.63
CA THR A 30 -4.97 -11.13 -6.08
C THR A 30 -4.03 -10.05 -6.64
N GLU A 31 -3.95 -9.95 -7.96
CA GLU A 31 -3.26 -8.86 -8.66
C GLU A 31 -3.87 -7.47 -8.35
N ASP A 32 -5.16 -7.40 -7.97
CA ASP A 32 -5.89 -6.18 -7.64
C ASP A 32 -6.63 -6.32 -6.29
N PRO A 33 -5.92 -6.19 -5.15
CA PRO A 33 -6.48 -6.31 -3.81
C PRO A 33 -7.45 -5.17 -3.43
N ALA A 34 -7.61 -4.14 -4.28
CA ALA A 34 -8.64 -3.12 -4.07
C ALA A 34 -10.03 -3.64 -4.44
N HIS A 35 -10.11 -4.61 -5.35
CA HIS A 35 -11.38 -5.11 -5.89
C HIS A 35 -11.56 -6.63 -5.80
N SER A 36 -10.52 -7.37 -5.43
CA SER A 36 -10.59 -8.83 -5.34
C SER A 36 -9.64 -9.39 -4.29
N MET A 37 -9.99 -10.52 -3.68
CA MET A 37 -9.21 -11.13 -2.60
C MET A 37 -9.32 -12.65 -2.69
N PHE A 38 -8.29 -13.38 -2.28
CA PHE A 38 -8.37 -14.83 -2.09
C PHE A 38 -8.65 -15.17 -0.64
N ILE A 39 -9.54 -16.14 -0.44
CA ILE A 39 -9.78 -16.81 0.84
C ILE A 39 -9.42 -18.28 0.67
N THR A 40 -8.46 -18.73 1.46
CA THR A 40 -7.96 -20.11 1.42
C THR A 40 -8.05 -20.75 2.80
N TRP A 41 -8.36 -22.04 2.88
CA TRP A 41 -8.35 -22.79 4.13
C TRP A 41 -8.04 -24.27 3.89
N ASN A 42 -7.69 -24.98 4.96
CA ASN A 42 -7.56 -26.42 4.95
C ASN A 42 -8.72 -27.07 5.70
N GLY A 43 -9.11 -28.28 5.32
CA GLY A 43 -10.19 -28.99 5.97
C GLY A 43 -10.43 -30.38 5.40
N GLY A 44 -11.65 -30.87 5.57
CA GLY A 44 -12.10 -32.15 5.03
C GLY A 44 -12.72 -31.97 3.66
N PRO A 45 -13.02 -33.06 2.93
CA PRO A 45 -13.75 -32.98 1.68
C PRO A 45 -15.16 -32.41 1.93
N ALA A 46 -15.34 -31.15 1.54
CA ALA A 46 -16.56 -30.37 1.71
C ALA A 46 -16.76 -29.41 0.52
N ASP A 47 -17.92 -28.75 0.48
CA ASP A 47 -18.14 -27.68 -0.49
C ASP A 47 -17.17 -26.52 -0.22
N THR A 48 -16.59 -25.95 -1.27
CA THR A 48 -15.75 -24.75 -1.19
C THR A 48 -16.62 -23.50 -1.30
N VAL A 49 -17.08 -22.95 -0.18
CA VAL A 49 -17.95 -21.77 -0.12
C VAL A 49 -17.43 -20.71 0.85
N VAL A 50 -17.55 -19.44 0.46
CA VAL A 50 -17.38 -18.30 1.35
C VAL A 50 -18.65 -17.47 1.35
N GLU A 51 -19.16 -17.15 2.53
CA GLU A 51 -20.16 -16.11 2.73
C GLU A 51 -19.44 -14.84 3.21
N TYR A 52 -19.72 -13.70 2.58
CA TYR A 52 -19.02 -12.44 2.89
C TYR A 52 -19.91 -11.20 2.70
N GLY A 53 -19.49 -10.08 3.30
CA GLY A 53 -20.06 -8.75 3.07
C GLY A 53 -19.62 -7.72 4.10
N THR A 54 -20.15 -6.50 4.03
CA THR A 54 -19.72 -5.37 4.88
C THR A 54 -20.22 -5.45 6.34
N SER A 55 -20.87 -6.54 6.70
CA SER A 55 -21.33 -6.85 8.06
C SER A 55 -21.37 -8.36 8.28
N GLN A 56 -21.49 -8.80 9.53
CA GLN A 56 -21.64 -10.22 9.89
C GLN A 56 -22.92 -10.89 9.35
N ALA A 57 -23.82 -10.14 8.71
CA ALA A 57 -24.92 -10.71 7.95
C ALA A 57 -24.47 -11.25 6.58
N TYR A 58 -23.23 -10.93 6.16
CA TYR A 58 -22.60 -11.26 4.90
C TYR A 58 -23.42 -10.76 3.68
N GLY A 59 -24.45 -11.50 3.29
CA GLY A 59 -25.36 -11.11 2.20
C GLY A 59 -24.85 -11.46 0.80
N GLN A 60 -23.60 -11.92 0.68
CA GLN A 60 -23.03 -12.45 -0.55
C GLN A 60 -22.43 -13.84 -0.32
N THR A 61 -22.34 -14.62 -1.40
CA THR A 61 -21.78 -15.96 -1.41
C THR A 61 -20.93 -16.15 -2.65
N ALA A 62 -19.76 -16.77 -2.49
CA ALA A 62 -18.88 -17.18 -3.58
C ALA A 62 -18.48 -18.64 -3.41
N THR A 63 -18.30 -19.34 -4.53
CA THR A 63 -17.84 -20.74 -4.58
C THR A 63 -16.45 -20.81 -5.21
N GLY A 64 -15.71 -21.85 -4.90
CA GLY A 64 -14.34 -21.99 -5.40
C GLY A 64 -13.92 -23.42 -5.70
N THR A 65 -12.62 -23.66 -5.67
CA THR A 65 -11.99 -24.94 -6.00
C THR A 65 -11.41 -25.61 -4.76
N SER A 66 -11.08 -26.90 -4.88
CA SER A 66 -10.44 -27.65 -3.81
C SER A 66 -9.38 -28.60 -4.37
N ASP A 67 -8.30 -28.80 -3.62
CA ASP A 67 -7.23 -29.74 -3.94
C ASP A 67 -6.92 -30.63 -2.73
N ASP A 68 -6.95 -31.94 -2.91
CA ASP A 68 -6.70 -32.92 -1.84
C ASP A 68 -5.20 -33.19 -1.70
N MET A 69 -4.59 -32.64 -0.66
CA MET A 69 -3.19 -32.88 -0.32
C MET A 69 -2.99 -34.15 0.52
N GLY A 70 -4.07 -34.78 0.98
CA GLY A 70 -4.03 -35.91 1.90
C GLY A 70 -3.56 -35.53 3.31
N SER A 71 -3.55 -36.51 4.21
CA SER A 71 -3.03 -36.32 5.57
C SER A 71 -1.54 -35.97 5.55
N PRO A 72 -1.06 -35.00 6.37
CA PRO A 72 -1.78 -34.29 7.42
C PRO A 72 -2.45 -32.96 7.01
N LEU A 73 -2.25 -32.48 5.78
CA LEU A 73 -2.73 -31.17 5.34
C LEU A 73 -4.22 -31.14 4.93
N GLY A 74 -4.79 -32.30 4.60
CA GLY A 74 -6.19 -32.42 4.20
C GLY A 74 -6.46 -31.80 2.82
N VAL A 75 -7.67 -31.26 2.66
CA VAL A 75 -8.09 -30.59 1.44
C VAL A 75 -7.84 -29.09 1.57
N VAL A 76 -7.14 -28.50 0.61
CA VAL A 76 -7.00 -27.06 0.46
C VAL A 76 -8.17 -26.54 -0.36
N HIS A 77 -8.87 -25.54 0.16
CA HIS A 77 -10.01 -24.91 -0.48
C HIS A 77 -9.68 -23.46 -0.78
N THR A 78 -10.05 -22.98 -1.97
CA THR A 78 -9.72 -21.63 -2.44
C THR A 78 -10.93 -20.97 -3.06
N VAL A 79 -11.28 -19.77 -2.61
CA VAL A 79 -12.31 -18.92 -3.21
C VAL A 79 -11.71 -17.56 -3.58
N ARG A 80 -11.96 -17.11 -4.81
CA ARG A 80 -11.67 -15.74 -5.24
C ARG A 80 -12.93 -14.88 -5.08
N LEU A 81 -12.84 -13.85 -4.26
CA LEU A 81 -13.88 -12.82 -4.11
C LEU A 81 -13.61 -11.72 -5.12
N GLU A 82 -14.66 -11.24 -5.79
CA GLU A 82 -14.58 -10.31 -6.92
C GLU A 82 -15.52 -9.12 -6.69
N ASN A 83 -15.29 -8.02 -7.42
CA ASN A 83 -16.13 -6.81 -7.39
C ASN A 83 -16.27 -6.19 -5.98
N LEU A 84 -15.24 -6.32 -5.16
CA LEU A 84 -15.17 -5.70 -3.85
C LEU A 84 -15.00 -4.19 -4.00
N GLN A 85 -15.46 -3.44 -3.00
CA GLN A 85 -15.21 -2.00 -2.94
C GLN A 85 -13.82 -1.74 -2.35
N PRO A 86 -13.03 -0.81 -2.91
CA PRO A 86 -11.76 -0.41 -2.33
C PRO A 86 -11.88 0.11 -0.89
N ASP A 87 -10.82 0.01 -0.12
CA ASP A 87 -10.71 0.51 1.26
C ASP A 87 -11.90 0.13 2.17
N THR A 88 -12.45 -1.07 1.99
CA THR A 88 -13.67 -1.50 2.66
C THR A 88 -13.40 -2.72 3.51
N ALA A 89 -13.90 -2.70 4.75
CA ALA A 89 -13.87 -3.86 5.63
C ALA A 89 -14.98 -4.84 5.24
N TYR A 90 -14.61 -6.11 5.07
CA TYR A 90 -15.51 -7.21 4.80
C TYR A 90 -15.40 -8.24 5.91
N HIS A 91 -16.55 -8.66 6.41
CA HIS A 91 -16.72 -9.86 7.22
C HIS A 91 -16.89 -11.07 6.30
N PHE A 92 -16.36 -12.22 6.70
CA PHE A 92 -16.56 -13.47 5.99
C PHE A 92 -16.49 -14.71 6.91
N ARG A 93 -17.08 -15.80 6.43
CA ARG A 93 -16.82 -17.15 6.93
C ARG A 93 -16.61 -18.12 5.77
N ALA A 94 -15.71 -19.05 5.94
CA ALA A 94 -15.37 -20.08 4.96
C ALA A 94 -15.89 -21.45 5.41
N GLY A 95 -16.28 -22.30 4.47
CA GLY A 95 -16.75 -23.65 4.78
C GLY A 95 -17.80 -24.18 3.81
N GLY A 96 -18.59 -25.15 4.27
CA GLY A 96 -19.61 -25.81 3.45
C GLY A 96 -20.42 -26.84 4.23
N ALA A 97 -21.66 -27.09 3.79
CA ALA A 97 -22.54 -28.15 4.30
C ALA A 97 -22.75 -28.24 5.84
N GLY A 98 -22.52 -27.15 6.58
CA GLY A 98 -22.71 -27.06 8.03
C GLY A 98 -21.42 -26.94 8.85
N ASP A 99 -20.27 -27.17 8.23
CA ASP A 99 -18.94 -26.97 8.83
C ASP A 99 -18.39 -25.61 8.38
N TRP A 100 -18.53 -24.60 9.24
CA TRP A 100 -18.12 -23.23 8.98
C TRP A 100 -16.99 -22.79 9.91
N SER A 101 -16.09 -21.95 9.41
CA SER A 101 -15.19 -21.18 10.25
C SER A 101 -15.97 -20.20 11.15
N PRO A 102 -15.33 -19.66 12.20
CA PRO A 102 -15.77 -18.41 12.81
C PRO A 102 -15.89 -17.26 11.80
N ASP A 103 -16.54 -16.17 12.22
CA ASP A 103 -16.49 -14.89 11.51
C ASP A 103 -15.06 -14.35 11.56
N HIS A 104 -14.57 -13.92 10.39
CA HIS A 104 -13.28 -13.26 10.19
C HIS A 104 -13.51 -11.96 9.42
N ALA A 105 -12.51 -11.08 9.39
CA ALA A 105 -12.60 -9.85 8.62
C ALA A 105 -11.29 -9.52 7.91
N PHE A 106 -11.39 -8.90 6.75
CA PHE A 106 -10.26 -8.30 6.03
C PHE A 106 -10.65 -6.91 5.53
N ARG A 107 -9.65 -6.14 5.08
CA ARG A 107 -9.87 -4.85 4.41
C ARG A 107 -9.20 -4.86 3.05
N THR A 108 -9.94 -4.48 2.01
CA THR A 108 -9.41 -4.30 0.65
C THR A 108 -8.41 -3.15 0.59
N ALA A 109 -7.48 -3.21 -0.37
CA ALA A 109 -6.53 -2.14 -0.60
C ALA A 109 -7.23 -0.82 -0.97
N PRO A 110 -6.64 0.35 -0.66
CA PRO A 110 -7.20 1.62 -1.11
C PRO A 110 -6.98 1.83 -2.61
N ALA A 111 -8.01 2.34 -3.28
CA ALA A 111 -7.86 2.88 -4.63
C ALA A 111 -7.19 4.26 -4.62
N ASP A 112 -7.35 5.00 -3.52
CA ASP A 112 -6.64 6.26 -3.28
C ASP A 112 -5.14 5.98 -3.07
N ARG A 113 -4.34 6.40 -4.05
CA ARG A 113 -2.87 6.29 -4.07
C ARG A 113 -2.19 7.18 -3.03
N CYS A 114 -2.91 8.13 -2.45
CA CYS A 114 -2.38 9.05 -1.45
C CYS A 114 -2.61 8.57 -0.02
N LYS A 115 -3.43 7.53 0.16
CA LYS A 115 -3.71 6.98 1.48
C LYS A 115 -2.47 6.29 2.06
N PRO A 116 -1.97 6.73 3.23
CA PRO A 116 -0.87 6.05 3.91
C PRO A 116 -1.22 4.60 4.27
N PHE A 117 -0.22 3.73 4.18
CA PHE A 117 -0.32 2.38 4.69
C PHE A 117 1.05 1.87 5.14
N SER A 118 1.07 0.79 5.89
CA SER A 118 2.31 0.09 6.26
C SER A 118 2.23 -1.37 5.92
N PHE A 119 3.33 -1.96 5.47
CA PHE A 119 3.49 -3.41 5.32
C PHE A 119 4.70 -3.87 6.14
N ALA A 120 4.70 -5.15 6.49
CA ALA A 120 5.82 -5.76 7.21
C ALA A 120 6.64 -6.69 6.32
N VAL A 121 7.89 -6.90 6.69
CA VAL A 121 8.78 -7.89 6.05
C VAL A 121 9.36 -8.78 7.13
N ALA A 122 9.24 -10.10 6.95
CA ALA A 122 9.89 -11.10 7.78
C ALA A 122 10.12 -12.36 6.95
N ALA A 123 11.31 -12.95 7.00
CA ALA A 123 11.67 -14.11 6.20
C ALA A 123 12.53 -15.08 7.00
N ASP A 124 12.80 -16.26 6.43
CA ASP A 124 13.62 -17.29 7.07
C ASP A 124 13.03 -17.66 8.43
N ASN A 125 11.73 -17.95 8.44
CA ASN A 125 10.97 -18.22 9.65
C ASN A 125 10.92 -19.71 10.02
N ARG A 126 11.47 -20.57 9.18
CA ARG A 126 11.57 -22.00 9.43
C ARG A 126 12.23 -22.29 10.79
N PRO A 127 11.80 -23.34 11.51
CA PRO A 127 12.52 -23.75 12.70
C PRO A 127 13.87 -24.36 12.35
N ASP A 128 14.90 -24.07 13.14
CA ASP A 128 16.13 -24.85 13.13
C ASP A 128 16.07 -25.91 14.24
N PHE A 129 16.55 -27.12 13.95
CA PHE A 129 16.61 -28.20 14.95
C PHE A 129 18.05 -28.68 15.23
N ASP A 130 18.96 -28.48 14.28
CA ASP A 130 20.28 -29.13 14.30
C ASP A 130 21.43 -28.23 14.77
N TRP A 131 21.31 -26.91 14.62
CA TRP A 131 22.43 -25.98 14.86
C TRP A 131 22.21 -25.09 16.08
N LEU A 132 21.06 -24.42 16.13
CA LEU A 132 20.57 -23.63 17.26
C LEU A 132 19.04 -23.76 17.28
N PRO A 133 18.46 -24.65 18.10
CA PRO A 133 17.03 -24.88 18.08
C PRO A 133 16.24 -23.58 18.21
N SER A 134 15.51 -23.22 17.16
CA SER A 134 14.70 -22.00 17.11
C SER A 134 13.33 -22.35 16.57
N GLY A 135 12.31 -21.88 17.28
CA GLY A 135 10.89 -21.99 16.94
C GLY A 135 10.27 -20.66 17.26
N CYS A 136 10.78 -19.62 16.61
CA CYS A 136 10.56 -18.22 16.98
C CYS A 136 9.45 -17.57 16.16
N TRP A 137 9.01 -18.20 15.06
CA TRP A 137 8.09 -17.60 14.10
C TRP A 137 6.82 -17.11 14.76
N LYS A 138 6.15 -17.94 15.57
CA LYS A 138 4.93 -17.52 16.27
C LYS A 138 5.10 -16.24 17.09
N GLN A 139 6.23 -16.09 17.78
CA GLN A 139 6.50 -14.90 18.59
C GLN A 139 6.86 -13.70 17.70
N VAL A 140 7.67 -13.89 16.66
CA VAL A 140 8.02 -12.83 15.70
C VAL A 140 6.77 -12.35 14.97
N TYR A 141 5.99 -13.27 14.42
CA TYR A 141 4.78 -12.94 13.68
C TYR A 141 3.71 -12.31 14.57
N GLY A 142 3.60 -12.74 15.83
CA GLY A 142 2.75 -12.06 16.81
C GLY A 142 3.19 -10.62 17.11
N LYS A 143 4.49 -10.31 17.05
CA LYS A 143 4.98 -8.92 17.15
C LYS A 143 4.65 -8.13 15.89
N VAL A 144 4.87 -8.70 14.71
CA VAL A 144 4.48 -8.09 13.44
C VAL A 144 2.98 -7.78 13.42
N ALA A 145 2.13 -8.74 13.77
CA ALA A 145 0.69 -8.56 13.82
C ALA A 145 0.27 -7.43 14.80
N SER A 146 0.99 -7.28 15.92
CA SER A 146 0.72 -6.21 16.89
C SER A 146 1.06 -4.80 16.39
N GLU A 147 1.87 -4.67 15.34
CA GLU A 147 2.14 -3.39 14.66
C GLU A 147 1.01 -2.99 13.70
N GLY A 148 0.08 -3.91 13.40
CA GLY A 148 -1.07 -3.68 12.53
C GLY A 148 -0.74 -3.35 11.07
N PRO A 149 0.22 -4.02 10.40
CA PRO A 149 0.47 -3.80 8.99
C PRO A 149 -0.71 -4.26 8.13
N ALA A 150 -0.87 -3.67 6.95
CA ALA A 150 -1.87 -4.06 5.97
C ALA A 150 -1.66 -5.49 5.45
N PHE A 151 -0.41 -5.95 5.39
CA PHE A 151 0.01 -7.29 5.01
C PHE A 151 1.47 -7.52 5.40
N VAL A 152 1.93 -8.77 5.30
CA VAL A 152 3.32 -9.18 5.49
C VAL A 152 3.87 -9.76 4.19
N ILE A 153 5.01 -9.23 3.75
CA ILE A 153 5.87 -9.88 2.78
C ILE A 153 6.74 -10.90 3.51
N ASN A 154 6.77 -12.12 3.00
CA ASN A 154 7.70 -13.14 3.48
C ASN A 154 8.64 -13.56 2.36
N SER A 155 9.91 -13.17 2.45
CA SER A 155 10.89 -13.43 1.40
C SER A 155 11.52 -14.84 1.46
N GLY A 156 10.72 -15.86 1.78
CA GLY A 156 11.06 -17.28 1.63
C GLY A 156 11.60 -17.96 2.89
N ASP A 157 11.82 -19.27 2.76
CA ASP A 157 12.23 -20.18 3.84
C ASP A 157 11.20 -20.26 4.97
N LEU A 158 9.97 -20.61 4.58
CA LEU A 158 8.83 -20.75 5.47
C LEU A 158 8.90 -22.06 6.28
N VAL A 159 9.41 -23.12 5.67
CA VAL A 159 9.62 -24.44 6.28
C VAL A 159 11.06 -24.90 6.11
N LEU A 160 11.46 -26.01 6.76
CA LEU A 160 12.83 -26.54 6.68
C LEU A 160 13.03 -27.51 5.50
N ASP A 161 11.98 -28.20 5.08
CA ASP A 161 11.95 -29.07 3.91
C ASP A 161 10.52 -29.05 3.35
N GLY A 162 10.33 -28.36 2.23
CA GLY A 162 9.06 -28.16 1.55
C GLY A 162 8.39 -29.46 1.11
N LYS A 163 9.14 -30.57 1.09
CA LYS A 163 8.64 -31.92 0.81
C LYS A 163 7.80 -32.49 1.96
N GLN A 164 8.01 -31.99 3.17
CA GLN A 164 7.49 -32.57 4.40
C GLN A 164 6.22 -31.86 4.83
N ALA A 165 5.08 -32.52 4.60
CA ALA A 165 3.75 -31.96 4.87
C ALA A 165 3.52 -31.62 6.35
N ASP A 166 4.17 -32.31 7.28
CA ASP A 166 4.12 -32.01 8.72
C ASP A 166 4.78 -30.67 9.06
N GLN A 167 5.82 -30.25 8.35
CA GLN A 167 6.44 -28.95 8.59
C GLN A 167 5.56 -27.78 8.11
N TRP A 168 4.79 -27.98 7.05
CA TRP A 168 3.75 -27.03 6.64
C TRP A 168 2.63 -26.94 7.69
N VAL A 169 2.28 -28.05 8.34
CA VAL A 169 1.34 -28.04 9.47
C VAL A 169 1.89 -27.23 10.64
N ASP A 170 3.16 -27.41 11.01
CA ASP A 170 3.80 -26.65 12.08
C ASP A 170 3.81 -25.14 11.75
N PHE A 171 4.19 -24.77 10.53
CA PHE A 171 4.11 -23.39 10.04
C PHE A 171 2.70 -22.81 10.20
N PHE A 172 1.68 -23.58 9.80
CA PHE A 172 0.30 -23.14 9.91
C PHE A 172 -0.20 -23.03 11.35
N ASP A 173 0.10 -23.98 12.22
CA ASP A 173 -0.30 -23.92 13.63
C ASP A 173 0.38 -22.74 14.38
N ASP A 174 1.58 -22.36 13.95
CA ASP A 174 2.27 -21.17 14.47
C ASP A 174 1.71 -19.86 13.90
N SER A 175 1.18 -19.89 12.69
CA SER A 175 0.67 -18.71 11.96
C SER A 175 -0.84 -18.46 12.15
N GLU A 176 -1.63 -19.51 12.42
CA GLU A 176 -3.10 -19.50 12.50
C GLU A 176 -3.68 -18.35 13.35
N PRO A 177 -3.08 -17.97 14.50
CA PRO A 177 -3.59 -16.85 15.29
C PRO A 177 -3.57 -15.49 14.59
N PHE A 178 -2.86 -15.35 13.47
CA PHE A 178 -2.60 -14.06 12.80
C PHE A 178 -2.98 -14.05 11.30
N LEU A 179 -3.01 -15.21 10.63
CA LEU A 179 -3.23 -15.33 9.17
C LEU A 179 -4.57 -14.78 8.64
N VAL A 180 -5.57 -14.66 9.51
CA VAL A 180 -6.87 -14.07 9.16
C VAL A 180 -6.87 -12.55 9.27
N ASP A 181 -6.04 -11.99 10.15
CA ASP A 181 -6.00 -10.55 10.44
C ASP A 181 -4.98 -9.83 9.56
N VAL A 182 -3.88 -10.50 9.21
CA VAL A 182 -2.79 -9.94 8.41
C VAL A 182 -2.50 -10.87 7.22
N PRO A 183 -2.86 -10.47 5.99
CA PRO A 183 -2.53 -11.23 4.79
C PRO A 183 -1.03 -11.48 4.66
N LEU A 184 -0.66 -12.69 4.24
CA LEU A 184 0.73 -13.09 4.01
C LEU A 184 0.98 -13.24 2.51
N MET A 185 2.00 -12.55 2.01
CA MET A 185 2.43 -12.54 0.61
C MET A 185 3.86 -13.12 0.53
N PRO A 186 4.02 -14.46 0.44
CA PRO A 186 5.34 -15.10 0.46
C PRO A 186 5.97 -15.18 -0.93
N CYS A 187 7.29 -15.33 -1.02
CA CYS A 187 7.97 -15.93 -2.17
C CYS A 187 8.55 -17.29 -1.78
N LEU A 188 9.03 -18.07 -2.76
CA LEU A 188 9.75 -19.32 -2.48
C LEU A 188 11.19 -19.06 -2.05
N GLY A 189 11.60 -19.72 -0.97
CA GLY A 189 12.98 -19.94 -0.60
C GLY A 189 13.45 -21.36 -0.91
N ASN A 190 14.74 -21.59 -0.73
CA ASN A 190 15.37 -22.86 -1.11
C ASN A 190 14.99 -24.04 -0.22
N HIS A 191 14.39 -23.77 0.95
CA HIS A 191 13.81 -24.80 1.79
C HIS A 191 12.34 -25.09 1.48
N ASP A 192 11.66 -24.24 0.71
CA ASP A 192 10.23 -24.40 0.42
C ASP A 192 9.96 -25.34 -0.76
N ASP A 193 11.03 -25.87 -1.37
CA ASP A 193 10.95 -26.75 -2.53
C ASP A 193 10.13 -28.02 -2.23
N GLY A 194 9.08 -28.24 -3.02
CA GLY A 194 8.17 -29.37 -2.84
C GLY A 194 8.75 -30.70 -3.34
N PRO A 195 8.03 -31.81 -3.17
CA PRO A 195 8.40 -33.09 -3.78
C PRO A 195 8.03 -33.13 -5.27
N GLY A 196 7.19 -32.19 -5.71
CA GLY A 196 6.83 -31.92 -7.09
C GLY A 196 7.11 -30.46 -7.44
N ASP A 197 6.95 -30.13 -8.72
CA ASP A 197 7.20 -28.81 -9.29
C ASP A 197 5.89 -28.17 -9.79
N GLY A 198 5.93 -26.85 -10.04
CA GLY A 198 4.79 -26.05 -10.48
C GLY A 198 3.55 -26.29 -9.62
N ASP A 199 2.40 -26.49 -10.25
CA ASP A 199 1.13 -26.78 -9.54
C ASP A 199 1.14 -28.02 -8.63
N SER A 200 2.15 -28.90 -8.74
CA SER A 200 2.30 -30.07 -7.86
C SER A 200 3.19 -29.82 -6.64
N ALA A 201 3.91 -28.69 -6.61
CA ALA A 201 4.72 -28.29 -5.46
C ALA A 201 3.82 -27.95 -4.27
N ASN A 202 4.19 -28.38 -3.06
CA ASN A 202 3.39 -28.10 -1.87
C ASN A 202 3.14 -26.60 -1.69
N TYR A 203 4.15 -25.76 -1.90
CA TYR A 203 4.01 -24.30 -1.85
C TYR A 203 2.86 -23.79 -2.74
N ASN A 204 2.84 -24.13 -4.04
CA ASN A 204 1.81 -23.68 -4.98
C ASN A 204 0.42 -24.28 -4.71
N ARG A 205 0.36 -25.45 -4.08
CA ARG A 205 -0.90 -26.08 -3.66
C ARG A 205 -1.46 -25.42 -2.40
N ILE A 206 -0.58 -24.90 -1.54
CA ILE A 206 -0.92 -24.36 -0.22
C ILE A 206 -1.22 -22.86 -0.30
N PHE A 207 -0.41 -22.10 -1.03
CA PHE A 207 -0.60 -20.66 -1.18
C PHE A 207 -1.36 -20.37 -2.46
N THR A 208 -2.44 -19.60 -2.32
CA THR A 208 -3.14 -19.02 -3.47
C THR A 208 -2.65 -17.59 -3.63
N LEU A 209 -1.91 -17.33 -4.69
CA LEU A 209 -1.32 -16.04 -5.03
C LEU A 209 -1.65 -15.75 -6.50
N PRO A 210 -1.38 -14.54 -7.01
CA PRO A 210 -1.55 -14.29 -8.45
C PRO A 210 -0.65 -15.23 -9.25
N ARG A 211 -1.11 -15.63 -10.44
CA ARG A 211 -0.32 -16.47 -11.35
C ARG A 211 0.35 -15.60 -12.41
N ASN A 212 1.58 -15.95 -12.77
CA ASN A 212 2.29 -15.30 -13.88
C ASN A 212 2.05 -16.04 -15.22
N PRO A 213 2.20 -15.38 -16.37
CA PRO A 213 1.98 -16.00 -17.69
C PRO A 213 3.14 -16.91 -18.16
N VAL A 214 4.27 -16.93 -17.47
CA VAL A 214 5.49 -17.66 -17.90
C VAL A 214 5.46 -19.11 -17.42
N SER A 215 5.27 -19.33 -16.11
CA SER A 215 5.14 -20.66 -15.50
C SER A 215 3.68 -21.07 -15.30
N ASN A 216 2.73 -20.13 -15.34
CA ASN A 216 1.32 -20.35 -15.03
C ASN A 216 1.10 -20.90 -13.61
N THR A 217 1.94 -20.47 -12.68
CA THR A 217 1.98 -20.87 -11.26
C THR A 217 2.17 -19.62 -10.39
N GLU A 218 2.14 -19.83 -9.08
CA GLU A 218 2.33 -18.84 -8.02
C GLU A 218 3.81 -18.59 -7.66
N ASP A 219 4.74 -19.16 -8.44
CA ASP A 219 6.19 -19.12 -8.16
C ASP A 219 6.76 -17.71 -8.06
N PHE A 220 6.21 -16.82 -8.88
CA PHE A 220 6.50 -15.39 -8.93
C PHE A 220 5.26 -14.68 -9.47
N TYR A 221 5.05 -13.46 -9.03
CA TYR A 221 3.79 -12.74 -9.24
C TYR A 221 3.94 -11.26 -8.89
N SER A 222 2.94 -10.47 -9.25
CA SER A 222 2.87 -9.06 -8.88
C SER A 222 1.48 -8.67 -8.39
N PHE A 223 1.40 -7.58 -7.62
CA PHE A 223 0.16 -6.98 -7.15
C PHE A 223 0.36 -5.51 -6.82
N ASP A 224 -0.73 -4.74 -6.85
CA ASP A 224 -0.73 -3.33 -6.46
C ASP A 224 -1.32 -3.13 -5.07
N TYR A 225 -0.71 -2.26 -4.25
CA TYR A 225 -1.33 -1.78 -3.01
C TYR A 225 -1.09 -0.28 -2.85
N GLY A 226 -2.16 0.53 -2.89
CA GLY A 226 -2.05 1.99 -2.85
C GLY A 226 -1.23 2.54 -4.03
N ASN A 227 -0.17 3.29 -3.74
CA ASN A 227 0.76 3.83 -4.75
C ASN A 227 2.01 2.96 -4.98
N VAL A 228 2.01 1.72 -4.52
CA VAL A 228 3.15 0.80 -4.66
C VAL A 228 2.76 -0.39 -5.54
N HIS A 229 3.63 -0.73 -6.48
CA HIS A 229 3.60 -1.98 -7.22
C HIS A 229 4.62 -2.94 -6.60
N PHE A 230 4.17 -4.14 -6.28
CA PHE A 230 5.00 -5.20 -5.68
C PHE A 230 5.20 -6.33 -6.68
N ALA A 231 6.42 -6.86 -6.77
CA ALA A 231 6.72 -8.06 -7.54
C ALA A 231 7.53 -9.06 -6.70
N ALA A 232 6.98 -10.26 -6.52
CA ALA A 232 7.68 -11.42 -5.99
C ALA A 232 8.42 -12.12 -7.13
N LEU A 233 9.70 -12.48 -6.94
CA LEU A 233 10.45 -13.36 -7.84
C LEU A 233 10.80 -14.66 -7.13
N SER A 234 11.15 -15.68 -7.91
CA SER A 234 11.70 -16.93 -7.40
C SER A 234 13.20 -17.02 -7.71
N THR A 235 14.00 -17.30 -6.68
CA THR A 235 15.39 -17.72 -6.87
C THR A 235 15.54 -19.23 -7.06
N GLU A 236 14.43 -19.95 -6.88
CA GLU A 236 14.35 -21.41 -6.99
C GLU A 236 13.66 -21.82 -8.30
N THR A 237 13.99 -23.03 -8.79
CA THR A 237 13.46 -23.56 -10.05
C THR A 237 12.18 -24.35 -9.89
N PHE A 238 11.39 -24.40 -10.97
CA PHE A 238 10.22 -25.30 -11.12
C PHE A 238 10.34 -26.27 -12.29
N THR A 239 11.56 -26.52 -12.75
CA THR A 239 11.82 -27.49 -13.80
C THR A 239 13.18 -28.11 -13.55
N GLY A 240 13.31 -29.43 -13.67
CA GLY A 240 14.57 -30.20 -13.62
C GLY A 240 15.64 -29.79 -14.64
N GLY A 241 16.12 -28.55 -14.55
CA GLY A 241 17.06 -27.85 -15.42
C GLY A 241 17.01 -26.34 -15.14
N SER A 242 18.11 -25.83 -14.56
CA SER A 242 18.54 -24.43 -14.30
C SER A 242 17.50 -23.30 -14.16
N THR A 243 17.68 -22.45 -13.13
CA THR A 243 16.94 -21.20 -12.94
C THR A 243 17.04 -20.33 -14.17
N LYS A 244 15.89 -20.06 -14.79
CA LYS A 244 15.81 -19.13 -15.91
C LYS A 244 15.51 -17.73 -15.40
N PHE A 245 16.49 -17.16 -14.72
CA PHE A 245 16.42 -15.76 -14.31
C PHE A 245 16.09 -14.84 -15.50
N GLY A 246 16.56 -15.17 -16.70
CA GLY A 246 16.21 -14.45 -17.94
C GLY A 246 14.70 -14.42 -18.25
N ASP A 247 13.99 -15.55 -18.15
CA ASP A 247 12.55 -15.61 -18.44
C ASP A 247 11.76 -14.79 -17.39
N GLN A 248 12.17 -14.85 -16.11
CA GLN A 248 11.61 -14.00 -15.04
C GLN A 248 11.95 -12.52 -15.24
N ALA A 249 13.16 -12.20 -15.69
CA ALA A 249 13.60 -10.83 -15.96
C ALA A 249 12.80 -10.21 -17.11
N ASP A 250 12.57 -10.96 -18.19
CA ASP A 250 11.77 -10.50 -19.34
C ASP A 250 10.31 -10.24 -18.94
N TRP A 251 9.74 -11.08 -18.08
CA TRP A 251 8.41 -10.85 -17.51
C TRP A 251 8.39 -9.61 -16.61
N LEU A 252 9.34 -9.50 -15.69
CA LEU A 252 9.42 -8.38 -14.75
C LEU A 252 9.62 -7.05 -15.47
N ASP A 253 10.42 -7.02 -16.54
CA ASP A 253 10.62 -5.81 -17.35
C ASP A 253 9.29 -5.33 -17.94
N GLN A 254 8.44 -6.25 -18.40
CA GLN A 254 7.12 -5.91 -18.95
C GLN A 254 6.15 -5.49 -17.85
N ASP A 255 6.14 -6.21 -16.72
CA ASP A 255 5.29 -5.95 -15.56
C ASP A 255 5.57 -4.55 -14.98
N LEU A 256 6.84 -4.25 -14.68
CA LEU A 256 7.28 -2.96 -14.14
C LEU A 256 7.16 -1.79 -15.13
N ALA A 257 7.19 -2.05 -16.44
CA ALA A 257 6.96 -1.04 -17.46
C ALA A 257 5.46 -0.75 -17.68
N SER A 258 4.59 -1.67 -17.27
CA SER A 258 3.13 -1.54 -17.43
C SER A 258 2.45 -0.76 -16.31
N THR A 259 3.13 -0.60 -15.18
CA THR A 259 2.60 0.09 -14.00
C THR A 259 3.00 1.57 -13.95
N ASP A 260 2.08 2.41 -13.50
CA ASP A 260 2.28 3.84 -13.23
C ASP A 260 2.34 4.15 -11.72
N ARG A 261 2.44 3.11 -10.87
CA ARG A 261 2.61 3.28 -9.43
C ARG A 261 3.90 4.03 -9.15
N MET A 262 3.85 4.94 -8.17
CA MET A 262 4.99 5.76 -7.79
C MET A 262 6.16 4.91 -7.33
N TRP A 263 5.87 3.86 -6.57
CA TRP A 263 6.87 3.00 -5.96
C TRP A 263 6.87 1.60 -6.56
N LYS A 264 8.07 1.04 -6.71
CA LYS A 264 8.29 -0.33 -7.19
C LYS A 264 9.13 -1.09 -6.16
N VAL A 265 8.53 -2.10 -5.54
CA VAL A 265 9.18 -2.97 -4.56
C VAL A 265 9.27 -4.38 -5.13
N VAL A 266 10.48 -4.92 -5.17
CA VAL A 266 10.71 -6.30 -5.62
C VAL A 266 11.17 -7.12 -4.43
N TYR A 267 10.70 -8.37 -4.30
CA TYR A 267 11.17 -9.26 -3.25
C TYR A 267 11.34 -10.70 -3.72
N PHE A 268 12.34 -11.39 -3.16
CA PHE A 268 12.68 -12.78 -3.48
C PHE A 268 13.65 -13.33 -2.45
N HIS A 269 13.96 -14.62 -2.48
CA HIS A 269 14.70 -15.23 -1.38
C HIS A 269 16.20 -14.93 -1.37
N ARG A 270 16.95 -15.38 -2.39
CA ARG A 270 18.43 -15.27 -2.39
C ARG A 270 18.93 -13.89 -2.82
N PRO A 271 19.75 -13.19 -2.02
CA PRO A 271 20.08 -11.78 -2.23
C PRO A 271 20.93 -11.48 -3.47
N ILE A 272 20.76 -10.27 -4.04
CA ILE A 272 21.69 -9.69 -5.04
C ILE A 272 23.05 -9.38 -4.40
N TYR A 273 23.00 -8.80 -3.20
CA TYR A 273 24.15 -8.43 -2.38
C TYR A 273 23.93 -8.93 -0.96
N SER A 274 24.94 -9.55 -0.38
CA SER A 274 24.93 -9.95 1.03
C SER A 274 26.36 -9.99 1.57
N SER A 275 26.53 -9.59 2.82
CA SER A 275 27.76 -9.80 3.60
C SER A 275 27.71 -11.07 4.45
N GLY A 276 26.59 -11.80 4.39
CA GLY A 276 26.35 -13.05 5.09
C GLY A 276 27.14 -14.23 4.55
N GLY A 277 27.06 -15.34 5.29
CA GLY A 277 27.85 -16.54 5.03
C GLY A 277 27.39 -17.35 3.82
N HIS A 278 26.13 -17.21 3.41
CA HIS A 278 25.61 -17.85 2.20
C HIS A 278 25.94 -17.01 0.96
N GLY A 279 26.06 -15.69 1.12
CA GLY A 279 26.44 -14.77 0.07
C GLY A 279 25.26 -14.38 -0.83
N GLY A 280 25.53 -13.48 -1.77
CA GLY A 280 24.56 -13.10 -2.80
C GLY A 280 25.05 -13.46 -4.20
N ASN A 281 24.23 -13.10 -5.20
CA ASN A 281 24.50 -13.34 -6.62
C ASN A 281 24.56 -14.82 -6.99
N GLU A 282 23.41 -15.49 -6.95
CA GLU A 282 23.29 -16.80 -7.58
C GLU A 282 23.71 -16.75 -9.04
N ALA A 283 24.27 -17.85 -9.56
CA ALA A 283 24.87 -17.87 -10.88
C ALA A 283 23.85 -17.46 -11.97
N GLY A 284 24.08 -16.29 -12.59
CA GLY A 284 23.22 -15.71 -13.63
C GLY A 284 22.06 -14.85 -13.11
N GLN A 285 21.85 -14.75 -11.80
CA GLN A 285 20.79 -13.96 -11.18
C GLN A 285 21.00 -12.47 -11.41
N ASN A 286 22.14 -11.92 -10.95
CA ASN A 286 22.37 -10.48 -11.02
C ASN A 286 22.48 -9.99 -12.47
N ASP A 287 23.08 -10.79 -13.35
CA ASP A 287 23.20 -10.49 -14.78
C ASP A 287 21.82 -10.35 -15.45
N ALA A 288 20.80 -11.07 -14.96
CA ALA A 288 19.44 -10.99 -15.46
C ALA A 288 18.62 -9.87 -14.79
N PHE A 289 18.67 -9.78 -13.46
CA PHE A 289 17.76 -8.93 -12.69
C PHE A 289 18.23 -7.47 -12.55
N ILE A 290 19.51 -7.20 -12.30
CA ILE A 290 20.00 -5.82 -12.10
C ILE A 290 19.66 -4.92 -13.29
N PRO A 291 19.86 -5.34 -14.56
CA PRO A 291 19.51 -4.49 -15.70
C PRO A 291 18.02 -4.13 -15.77
N VAL A 292 17.13 -4.99 -15.28
CA VAL A 292 15.68 -4.73 -15.23
C VAL A 292 15.35 -3.77 -14.09
N PHE A 293 15.97 -3.96 -12.93
CA PHE A 293 15.81 -3.06 -11.78
C PHE A 293 16.25 -1.63 -12.12
N ASP A 294 17.43 -1.50 -12.74
CA ASP A 294 17.99 -0.22 -13.16
C ASP A 294 17.10 0.45 -14.24
N ARG A 295 16.65 -0.30 -15.25
CA ARG A 295 15.85 0.22 -16.36
C ARG A 295 14.48 0.73 -15.92
N ASN A 296 13.85 0.01 -14.99
CA ASN A 296 12.51 0.34 -14.52
C ASN A 296 12.50 1.20 -13.26
N HIS A 297 13.68 1.52 -12.72
CA HIS A 297 13.88 2.22 -11.46
C HIS A 297 13.11 1.56 -10.31
N VAL A 298 13.52 0.33 -9.97
CA VAL A 298 13.06 -0.34 -8.75
C VAL A 298 13.63 0.41 -7.55
N ASP A 299 12.79 0.68 -6.55
CA ASP A 299 13.16 1.52 -5.41
C ASP A 299 13.79 0.71 -4.29
N LEU A 300 13.18 -0.44 -4.01
CA LEU A 300 13.51 -1.28 -2.89
C LEU A 300 13.46 -2.76 -3.30
N VAL A 301 14.55 -3.47 -3.05
CA VAL A 301 14.66 -4.91 -3.17
C VAL A 301 14.77 -5.52 -1.77
N LEU A 302 13.88 -6.46 -1.45
CA LEU A 302 13.79 -7.14 -0.15
C LEU A 302 14.08 -8.63 -0.30
N THR A 303 15.04 -9.14 0.46
CA THR A 303 15.43 -10.56 0.38
C THR A 303 15.67 -11.20 1.74
N GLY A 304 15.78 -12.54 1.77
CA GLY A 304 16.08 -13.34 2.97
C GLY A 304 17.38 -14.12 2.82
N HIS A 305 17.34 -15.42 3.10
CA HIS A 305 18.39 -16.43 2.92
C HIS A 305 19.56 -16.34 3.91
N ASP A 306 20.17 -15.16 4.00
CA ASP A 306 21.18 -14.92 5.03
C ASP A 306 20.47 -14.50 6.32
N HIS A 307 20.67 -15.28 7.39
CA HIS A 307 19.95 -15.14 8.66
C HIS A 307 20.43 -13.94 9.50
N MET A 308 20.32 -12.76 8.93
CA MET A 308 20.84 -11.50 9.42
C MET A 308 20.13 -10.32 8.76
N TYR A 309 20.48 -9.11 9.20
CA TYR A 309 20.06 -7.86 8.59
C TYR A 309 21.25 -7.24 7.87
N ASP A 310 21.07 -6.89 6.60
CA ASP A 310 22.01 -6.11 5.80
C ASP A 310 21.28 -5.05 4.98
N LYS A 311 21.92 -3.89 4.80
CA LYS A 311 21.42 -2.81 3.96
C LYS A 311 22.51 -2.27 3.06
N TYR A 312 22.21 -2.19 1.78
CA TYR A 312 23.00 -1.49 0.78
C TYR A 312 22.25 -0.22 0.38
N GLY A 313 22.95 0.90 0.36
CA GLY A 313 22.40 2.18 -0.13
C GLY A 313 22.02 2.10 -1.62
N PRO A 314 21.54 3.21 -2.19
CA PRO A 314 21.15 3.26 -3.59
C PRO A 314 22.28 2.78 -4.51
N ARG A 315 21.97 1.86 -5.43
CA ARG A 315 22.91 1.39 -6.46
C ARG A 315 22.30 1.41 -7.84
N TYR A 316 23.14 1.73 -8.83
CA TYR A 316 22.82 1.66 -10.25
C TYR A 316 24.00 1.05 -10.99
N ASN A 317 23.74 0.13 -11.93
CA ASN A 317 24.76 -0.60 -12.68
C ASN A 317 25.83 -1.24 -11.76
N GLY A 318 25.37 -1.80 -10.64
CA GLY A 318 26.21 -2.44 -9.64
C GLY A 318 27.12 -1.50 -8.83
N GLN A 319 26.99 -0.18 -8.94
CA GLN A 319 27.80 0.80 -8.21
C GLN A 319 26.93 1.63 -7.26
N ASP A 320 27.52 2.08 -6.15
CA ASP A 320 26.84 2.99 -5.23
C ASP A 320 26.57 4.35 -5.91
N VAL A 321 25.37 4.88 -5.73
CA VAL A 321 24.96 6.23 -6.14
C VAL A 321 24.49 7.03 -4.93
N SER A 322 24.44 8.36 -5.07
CA SER A 322 24.22 9.25 -3.92
C SER A 322 22.76 9.45 -3.52
N SER A 323 21.81 9.21 -4.42
CA SER A 323 20.39 9.46 -4.21
C SER A 323 19.56 8.21 -4.46
N PRO A 324 18.49 7.94 -3.69
CA PRO A 324 17.47 6.97 -4.05
C PRO A 324 16.80 7.25 -5.39
N ASP A 325 16.75 8.51 -5.84
CA ASP A 325 16.24 8.87 -7.17
C ASP A 325 17.11 8.31 -8.32
N ASP A 326 18.35 7.92 -8.02
CA ASP A 326 19.32 7.47 -9.03
C ASP A 326 19.53 5.95 -9.01
N GLY A 327 18.99 5.22 -8.03
CA GLY A 327 19.27 3.79 -7.90
C GLY A 327 18.49 3.06 -6.81
N THR A 328 18.55 1.73 -6.87
CA THR A 328 17.78 0.82 -6.02
C THR A 328 18.44 0.60 -4.66
N ILE A 329 17.67 0.57 -3.58
CA ILE A 329 18.12 0.16 -2.25
C ILE A 329 17.89 -1.36 -2.08
N TYR A 330 18.83 -2.06 -1.46
CA TYR A 330 18.74 -3.51 -1.26
C TYR A 330 18.83 -3.84 0.23
N ILE A 331 17.90 -4.66 0.73
CA ILE A 331 17.86 -5.10 2.12
C ILE A 331 17.75 -6.61 2.19
N VAL A 332 18.61 -7.21 3.02
CA VAL A 332 18.51 -8.60 3.45
C VAL A 332 17.89 -8.63 4.85
N SER A 333 16.88 -9.48 5.07
CA SER A 333 16.11 -9.57 6.30
C SER A 333 15.74 -11.03 6.67
N GLY A 334 16.74 -11.88 6.90
CA GLY A 334 16.53 -13.28 7.30
C GLY A 334 16.39 -13.52 8.81
N GLY A 335 15.76 -12.59 9.53
CA GLY A 335 15.61 -12.64 10.99
C GLY A 335 14.30 -13.24 11.52
N GLY A 336 13.45 -13.79 10.66
CA GLY A 336 12.04 -14.04 10.96
C GLY A 336 11.78 -15.23 11.88
N GLY A 337 12.71 -16.17 12.03
CA GLY A 337 12.49 -17.27 12.98
C GLY A 337 13.59 -18.31 13.07
N ALA A 338 14.31 -18.57 11.98
CA ALA A 338 15.50 -19.39 11.94
C ALA A 338 16.64 -18.74 12.72
N ALA A 339 17.58 -19.55 13.16
CA ALA A 339 18.68 -19.15 14.01
C ALA A 339 19.52 -18.07 13.32
N CYS A 340 19.53 -16.88 13.92
CA CYS A 340 20.36 -15.79 13.45
C CYS A 340 21.85 -16.06 13.73
N ILE A 341 22.71 -15.63 12.81
CA ILE A 341 24.16 -15.70 12.99
C ILE A 341 24.56 -14.64 14.03
N PRO A 342 25.22 -14.99 15.15
CA PRO A 342 25.67 -13.97 16.11
C PRO A 342 26.59 -12.92 15.45
N PRO A 343 26.45 -11.62 15.75
CA PRO A 343 25.64 -11.02 16.82
C PRO A 343 24.21 -10.64 16.41
N HIS A 344 23.75 -11.04 15.22
CA HIS A 344 22.41 -10.71 14.72
C HIS A 344 21.32 -11.36 15.58
N LYS A 345 20.16 -10.70 15.62
CA LYS A 345 18.99 -11.11 16.40
C LYS A 345 17.79 -11.26 15.48
N HIS A 346 16.79 -11.99 15.96
CA HIS A 346 15.51 -12.03 15.28
C HIS A 346 14.95 -10.62 15.11
N HIS A 347 14.44 -10.33 13.93
CA HIS A 347 13.95 -9.01 13.57
C HIS A 347 12.87 -9.11 12.50
N TYR A 348 12.13 -8.01 12.34
CA TYR A 348 11.24 -7.77 11.22
C TYR A 348 11.38 -6.32 10.80
N ILE A 349 10.87 -5.99 9.62
CA ILE A 349 10.85 -4.62 9.10
C ILE A 349 9.40 -4.15 9.02
N ILE A 350 9.15 -2.90 9.41
CA ILE A 350 7.92 -2.18 9.10
C ILE A 350 8.28 -1.09 8.10
N VAL A 351 7.62 -1.11 6.93
CA VAL A 351 7.73 -0.06 5.92
C VAL A 351 6.42 0.71 5.91
N THR A 352 6.48 1.99 6.23
CA THR A 352 5.33 2.91 6.14
C THR A 352 5.48 3.75 4.89
N VAL A 353 4.49 3.71 4.02
CA VAL A 353 4.47 4.44 2.75
C VAL A 353 3.51 5.61 2.87
N THR A 354 4.04 6.81 2.65
CA THR A 354 3.27 8.06 2.61
C THR A 354 3.67 8.83 1.37
N ASN A 355 2.79 8.93 0.38
CA ASN A 355 3.06 9.64 -0.88
C ASN A 355 4.47 9.31 -1.44
N ASN A 356 5.43 10.24 -1.36
CA ASN A 356 6.82 10.11 -1.83
C ASN A 356 7.86 9.77 -0.75
N VAL A 357 7.43 9.25 0.40
CA VAL A 357 8.31 8.71 1.43
C VAL A 357 7.97 7.25 1.73
N MET A 358 8.99 6.39 1.70
CA MET A 358 8.96 5.10 2.41
C MET A 358 9.82 5.20 3.67
N HIS A 359 9.17 5.20 4.82
CA HIS A 359 9.84 5.13 6.11
C HIS A 359 10.06 3.67 6.49
N VAL A 360 11.32 3.26 6.61
CA VAL A 360 11.73 1.87 6.89
C VAL A 360 12.25 1.78 8.32
N ARG A 361 11.61 0.95 9.15
CA ARG A 361 12.02 0.69 10.53
C ARG A 361 12.28 -0.79 10.73
N VAL A 362 13.52 -1.14 11.09
CA VAL A 362 13.95 -2.50 11.39
C VAL A 362 13.90 -2.69 12.89
N GLN A 363 13.14 -3.68 13.34
CA GLN A 363 12.78 -3.84 14.75
C GLN A 363 13.29 -5.19 15.25
N ASN A 364 14.00 -5.19 16.38
CA ASN A 364 14.33 -6.44 17.06
C ASN A 364 13.04 -7.11 17.55
N ALA A 365 12.89 -8.38 17.20
CA ALA A 365 11.82 -9.24 17.65
C ALA A 365 12.32 -10.05 18.86
N GLU A 366 12.27 -9.44 20.05
CA GLU A 366 12.70 -10.13 21.27
C GLU A 366 11.88 -11.42 21.48
N THR A 367 12.53 -12.57 21.36
CA THR A 367 11.92 -13.87 21.62
C THR A 367 12.60 -14.57 22.80
N GLN A 368 11.79 -15.20 23.64
CA GLN A 368 12.28 -16.09 24.72
C GLN A 368 12.73 -17.46 24.19
N CYS A 369 12.66 -17.64 22.87
CA CYS A 369 12.91 -18.91 22.20
C CYS A 369 14.41 -19.19 21.96
N LEU A 370 15.30 -18.22 22.25
CA LEU A 370 16.74 -18.42 22.26
C LEU A 370 17.22 -18.91 23.63
N THR A 371 17.83 -20.09 23.68
CA THR A 371 18.46 -20.63 24.90
C THR A 371 19.81 -19.99 25.21
N VAL A 372 20.37 -19.19 24.31
CA VAL A 372 21.67 -18.52 24.46
C VAL A 372 21.63 -17.13 23.83
N GLY A 373 21.92 -16.08 24.60
CA GLY A 373 22.27 -14.75 24.08
C GLY A 373 21.22 -13.65 24.30
N SER A 374 21.26 -13.06 25.49
CA SER A 374 20.71 -11.76 25.91
C SER A 374 20.10 -10.84 24.83
N GLY A 375 18.78 -10.65 24.94
CA GLY A 375 18.15 -9.38 25.34
C GLY A 375 18.54 -8.13 24.57
N GLY A 376 17.55 -7.51 23.92
CA GLY A 376 17.62 -6.15 23.41
C GLY A 376 16.32 -5.80 22.72
N THR A 377 15.57 -4.88 23.31
CA THR A 377 14.39 -4.26 22.69
C THR A 377 14.84 -3.05 21.88
N GLY A 378 14.12 -2.75 20.81
CA GLY A 378 14.27 -1.48 20.08
C GLY A 378 14.68 -1.62 18.62
N VAL A 379 14.70 -0.46 17.98
CA VAL A 379 15.01 -0.26 16.56
C VAL A 379 16.48 -0.64 16.31
N VAL A 380 16.69 -1.48 15.30
CA VAL A 380 18.01 -1.90 14.79
C VAL A 380 18.55 -0.83 13.83
N ASP A 381 17.69 -0.38 12.92
CA ASP A 381 17.97 0.65 11.93
C ASP A 381 16.65 1.34 11.52
N GLU A 382 16.74 2.59 11.12
CA GLU A 382 15.58 3.41 10.74
C GLU A 382 16.02 4.50 9.78
N PHE A 383 15.34 4.60 8.64
CA PHE A 383 15.68 5.55 7.59
C PHE A 383 14.51 5.78 6.65
N ASP A 384 14.56 6.91 5.93
CA ASP A 384 13.59 7.24 4.90
C ASP A 384 14.20 7.04 3.50
N ILE A 385 13.39 6.49 2.61
CA ILE A 385 13.60 6.57 1.16
C ILE A 385 12.65 7.67 0.68
N VAL A 386 13.21 8.77 0.19
CA VAL A 386 12.44 9.94 -0.25
C VAL A 386 12.65 10.13 -1.74
N LYS A 387 11.56 10.16 -2.50
CA LYS A 387 11.59 10.52 -3.92
C LYS A 387 11.44 12.02 -4.11
N THR A 388 12.26 12.59 -4.97
CA THR A 388 12.08 13.97 -5.41
C THR A 388 10.91 14.05 -6.38
N LEU A 389 9.83 14.71 -5.97
CA LEU A 389 8.67 14.95 -6.83
C LEU A 389 8.86 16.22 -7.65
N GLN A 390 8.57 16.15 -8.96
CA GLN A 390 8.40 17.36 -9.77
C GLN A 390 7.04 18.04 -9.48
N GLN A 391 6.02 17.24 -9.21
CA GLN A 391 4.69 17.65 -8.76
C GLN A 391 4.19 16.62 -7.75
N ASP A 392 3.57 17.08 -6.67
CA ASP A 392 2.98 16.20 -5.66
C ASP A 392 1.56 15.80 -6.08
N PRO A 393 1.30 14.54 -6.51
CA PRO A 393 -0.02 14.10 -6.89
C PRO A 393 -0.98 13.95 -5.69
N CYS A 394 -0.45 14.01 -4.47
CA CYS A 394 -1.18 13.92 -3.22
C CYS A 394 -1.28 15.25 -2.48
N ALA A 395 -0.68 16.32 -3.03
CA ALA A 395 -1.05 17.66 -2.61
C ALA A 395 -2.52 17.88 -2.99
N GLY A 396 -3.33 18.25 -2.01
CA GLY A 396 -4.67 18.77 -2.29
C GLY A 396 -4.60 20.04 -3.16
N PRO A 397 -5.73 20.57 -3.62
CA PRO A 397 -5.73 21.90 -4.21
C PRO A 397 -5.07 22.87 -3.20
N GLN A 398 -4.05 23.59 -3.65
CA GLN A 398 -3.30 24.50 -2.81
C GLN A 398 -4.14 25.75 -2.62
N ASP A 399 -4.26 26.23 -1.39
CA ASP A 399 -4.72 27.59 -1.04
C ASP A 399 -3.43 28.39 -0.85
N SER A 400 -2.96 29.00 -1.93
CA SER A 400 -1.62 29.58 -2.03
C SER A 400 -1.53 30.95 -1.39
N ASP A 401 -2.63 31.69 -1.38
CA ASP A 401 -2.73 33.02 -0.77
C ASP A 401 -3.34 33.02 0.65
N GLY A 402 -3.93 31.91 1.07
CA GLY A 402 -4.42 31.66 2.43
C GLY A 402 -5.83 32.20 2.70
N ASP A 403 -6.66 32.40 1.69
CA ASP A 403 -8.02 32.92 1.84
C ASP A 403 -9.08 31.84 2.16
N GLY A 404 -8.70 30.57 2.10
CA GLY A 404 -9.55 29.42 2.42
C GLY A 404 -10.32 28.86 1.22
N VAL A 405 -10.08 29.37 0.01
CA VAL A 405 -10.51 28.81 -1.27
C VAL A 405 -9.27 28.29 -2.01
N SER A 406 -9.45 27.44 -3.02
CA SER A 406 -8.32 26.88 -3.76
C SER A 406 -8.67 26.74 -5.23
N ALA A 407 -7.66 26.73 -6.09
CA ALA A 407 -7.84 26.47 -7.51
C ALA A 407 -8.57 25.13 -7.75
N PRO A 408 -9.43 25.03 -8.79
CA PRO A 408 -9.70 26.06 -9.80
C PRO A 408 -10.90 26.95 -9.48
N SER A 409 -11.45 26.86 -8.25
CA SER A 409 -12.62 27.67 -7.88
C SER A 409 -12.22 29.11 -7.62
N ASP A 410 -11.05 29.28 -7.02
CA ASP A 410 -10.37 30.55 -6.88
C ASP A 410 -9.77 30.99 -8.22
N CYS A 411 -10.10 32.22 -8.64
CA CYS A 411 -9.63 32.79 -9.88
C CYS A 411 -8.29 33.56 -9.75
N CYS A 412 -7.77 33.71 -8.52
CA CYS A 412 -6.51 34.39 -8.24
C CYS A 412 -5.68 33.74 -7.11
N ASP A 413 -5.82 32.43 -6.91
CA ASP A 413 -5.22 31.64 -5.82
C ASP A 413 -3.71 31.87 -5.61
N ASP A 414 -2.90 31.75 -6.66
CA ASP A 414 -1.45 31.98 -6.56
C ASP A 414 -1.01 33.38 -6.98
N GLY A 415 -1.93 34.23 -7.44
CA GLY A 415 -1.64 35.58 -7.91
C GLY A 415 -0.85 35.64 -9.22
N THR A 416 -0.77 34.56 -10.00
CA THR A 416 -0.14 34.50 -11.33
C THR A 416 -1.13 34.17 -12.45
N GLU A 417 -2.39 33.96 -12.10
CA GLU A 417 -3.49 33.71 -13.01
C GLU A 417 -3.76 34.91 -13.95
N GLN A 418 -4.42 34.63 -15.07
CA GLN A 418 -4.77 35.65 -16.06
C GLN A 418 -6.08 36.40 -15.74
N ALA A 419 -6.61 36.26 -14.52
CA ALA A 419 -7.81 36.98 -14.10
C ALA A 419 -7.55 38.49 -14.04
N PRO A 420 -8.52 39.34 -14.45
CA PRO A 420 -8.37 40.80 -14.40
C PRO A 420 -7.97 41.28 -13.00
N GLY A 421 -6.89 42.05 -12.89
CA GLY A 421 -6.41 42.58 -11.62
C GLY A 421 -5.64 41.61 -10.73
N CYS A 422 -5.61 40.32 -11.05
CA CYS A 422 -4.97 39.30 -10.23
C CYS A 422 -3.45 39.50 -10.13
N ASN A 423 -2.94 39.53 -8.90
CA ASN A 423 -1.52 39.52 -8.58
C ASN A 423 -1.24 39.06 -7.14
N GLN A 424 0.01 38.74 -6.85
CA GLN A 424 0.50 38.31 -5.53
C GLN A 424 0.12 39.21 -4.34
N GLN A 425 -0.26 40.48 -4.55
CA GLN A 425 -0.62 41.40 -3.45
C GLN A 425 -2.11 41.38 -3.11
N ASN A 426 -2.96 40.99 -4.06
CA ASN A 426 -4.42 41.01 -3.90
C ASN A 426 -5.10 39.65 -4.13
N ALA A 427 -4.31 38.59 -4.39
CA ALA A 427 -4.74 37.20 -4.48
C ALA A 427 -5.81 36.86 -3.43
N ALA A 428 -5.47 36.96 -2.14
CA ALA A 428 -6.37 36.61 -1.02
C ALA A 428 -7.63 37.47 -0.86
N SER A 429 -7.88 38.43 -1.76
CA SER A 429 -9.09 39.24 -1.82
C SER A 429 -9.91 39.02 -3.09
N ILE A 430 -9.46 38.14 -3.98
CA ILE A 430 -10.07 37.81 -5.27
C ILE A 430 -10.39 36.32 -5.25
N HIS A 431 -11.57 35.97 -4.76
CA HIS A 431 -12.02 34.59 -4.61
C HIS A 431 -13.55 34.50 -4.58
N PRO A 432 -14.14 33.32 -4.86
CA PRO A 432 -15.57 33.09 -4.70
C PRO A 432 -16.10 33.58 -3.34
N GLY A 433 -17.08 34.48 -3.40
CA GLY A 433 -17.72 35.06 -2.21
C GLY A 433 -17.03 36.27 -1.60
N ALA A 434 -15.95 36.80 -2.20
CA ALA A 434 -15.46 38.14 -1.91
C ALA A 434 -16.52 39.21 -2.24
N LEU A 435 -16.32 40.43 -1.73
CA LEU A 435 -17.18 41.57 -2.05
C LEU A 435 -16.56 42.34 -3.22
N ASP A 436 -17.37 42.63 -4.26
CA ASP A 436 -16.87 43.40 -5.39
C ASP A 436 -16.64 44.87 -5.02
N VAL A 437 -15.55 45.42 -5.54
CA VAL A 437 -15.31 46.86 -5.55
C VAL A 437 -15.82 47.39 -6.88
N CYS A 438 -17.00 48.01 -6.85
CA CYS A 438 -17.69 48.39 -8.08
C CYS A 438 -16.84 49.26 -9.02
N GLY A 439 -16.85 48.92 -10.31
CA GLY A 439 -16.32 49.73 -11.40
C GLY A 439 -14.80 49.87 -11.43
N ASP A 440 -14.06 49.05 -10.67
CA ASP A 440 -12.59 49.06 -10.66
C ASP A 440 -11.97 48.14 -11.75
N GLY A 441 -12.81 47.39 -12.47
CA GLY A 441 -12.42 46.48 -13.55
C GLY A 441 -11.89 45.13 -13.08
N ILE A 442 -12.00 44.82 -11.79
CA ILE A 442 -11.60 43.57 -11.17
C ILE A 442 -12.88 42.83 -10.74
N ASP A 443 -12.92 41.53 -11.00
CA ASP A 443 -14.00 40.63 -10.56
C ASP A 443 -13.50 39.95 -9.28
N GLN A 444 -13.71 40.57 -8.12
CA GLN A 444 -13.18 40.07 -6.86
C GLN A 444 -13.87 38.78 -6.45
N ASN A 445 -15.15 38.60 -6.77
CA ASN A 445 -15.91 37.43 -6.36
C ASN A 445 -15.89 36.25 -7.36
N CYS A 446 -15.14 36.39 -8.45
CA CYS A 446 -14.98 35.40 -9.53
C CYS A 446 -16.30 34.96 -10.18
N ASP A 447 -17.34 35.81 -10.22
CA ASP A 447 -18.65 35.49 -10.83
C ASP A 447 -18.74 35.81 -12.34
N GLY A 448 -17.67 36.39 -12.88
CA GLY A 448 -17.51 36.81 -14.27
C GLY A 448 -17.95 38.25 -14.53
N ARG A 449 -18.15 39.09 -13.51
CA ARG A 449 -18.61 40.47 -13.63
C ARG A 449 -17.90 41.39 -12.64
N ASP A 450 -17.76 42.65 -13.04
CA ASP A 450 -17.44 43.77 -12.15
C ASP A 450 -18.76 44.54 -11.92
N GLU A 451 -19.15 44.71 -10.64
CA GLU A 451 -20.41 45.36 -10.28
C GLU A 451 -20.40 46.86 -10.66
N ALA A 452 -21.50 47.39 -11.19
CA ALA A 452 -21.58 48.80 -11.56
C ALA A 452 -21.90 49.68 -10.34
N CYS A 453 -21.15 50.76 -10.11
CA CYS A 453 -21.46 51.69 -9.02
C CYS A 453 -22.81 52.38 -9.25
N GLN A 454 -23.75 52.22 -8.32
CA GLN A 454 -24.94 53.08 -8.24
C GLN A 454 -24.61 54.29 -7.39
N CYS A 455 -24.65 55.49 -7.98
CA CYS A 455 -24.59 56.75 -7.27
C CYS A 455 -26.00 57.28 -7.03
N ASP A 456 -26.37 57.42 -5.78
CA ASP A 456 -27.61 58.09 -5.40
C ASP A 456 -27.44 59.63 -5.53
N ASP A 457 -28.53 60.30 -5.87
CA ASP A 457 -28.71 61.76 -5.86
C ASP A 457 -29.37 62.11 -4.52
N GLY A 458 -28.56 62.59 -3.58
CA GLY A 458 -28.87 62.66 -2.15
C GLY A 458 -29.95 63.67 -1.81
N ASP A 459 -30.05 64.73 -2.60
CA ASP A 459 -31.02 65.81 -2.39
C ASP A 459 -32.08 65.95 -3.50
N SER A 460 -31.96 65.09 -4.53
CA SER A 460 -32.90 64.93 -5.64
C SER A 460 -32.99 66.13 -6.59
N ASP A 461 -31.88 66.84 -6.79
CA ASP A 461 -31.80 67.96 -7.73
C ASP A 461 -31.42 67.56 -9.17
N GLY A 462 -31.09 66.29 -9.37
CA GLY A 462 -30.74 65.69 -10.65
C GLY A 462 -29.23 65.50 -10.89
N TYR A 463 -28.38 65.84 -9.93
CA TYR A 463 -26.93 65.67 -10.00
C TYR A 463 -26.45 64.60 -9.01
N PRO A 464 -25.69 63.57 -9.44
CA PRO A 464 -25.21 62.53 -8.52
C PRO A 464 -24.08 63.03 -7.62
N SER A 465 -24.00 62.44 -6.41
CA SER A 465 -23.00 62.74 -5.39
C SER A 465 -21.55 62.67 -5.89
N ALA A 466 -20.73 63.70 -5.66
CA ALA A 466 -19.29 63.66 -5.94
C ALA A 466 -18.55 62.58 -5.14
N ALA A 467 -19.08 62.13 -4.00
CA ALA A 467 -18.45 61.11 -3.15
C ALA A 467 -18.29 59.74 -3.84
N CYS A 468 -19.10 59.45 -4.85
CA CYS A 468 -19.04 58.23 -5.64
C CYS A 468 -18.73 58.48 -7.13
N GLY A 469 -18.25 59.67 -7.47
CA GLY A 469 -17.82 60.03 -8.83
C GLY A 469 -18.83 60.84 -9.66
N GLY A 470 -19.90 61.33 -9.03
CA GLY A 470 -20.78 62.36 -9.59
C GLY A 470 -20.18 63.77 -9.57
N ASN A 471 -21.00 64.78 -9.84
CA ASN A 471 -20.55 66.17 -9.96
C ASN A 471 -21.27 67.16 -9.02
N ASP A 472 -22.14 66.68 -8.14
CA ASP A 472 -22.72 67.49 -7.08
C ASP A 472 -21.74 67.65 -5.91
N CYS A 473 -21.46 68.90 -5.54
CA CYS A 473 -20.55 69.26 -4.46
C CYS A 473 -21.22 69.38 -3.08
N ASP A 474 -22.56 69.43 -3.00
CA ASP A 474 -23.31 69.43 -1.74
C ASP A 474 -24.63 68.66 -1.87
N ASP A 475 -24.49 67.34 -1.79
CA ASP A 475 -25.53 66.30 -1.90
C ASP A 475 -26.61 66.32 -0.77
N ALA A 476 -26.72 67.45 -0.08
CA ALA A 476 -27.70 67.76 0.95
C ALA A 476 -28.44 69.09 0.71
N ASP A 477 -28.06 69.88 -0.30
CA ASP A 477 -28.62 71.20 -0.61
C ASP A 477 -28.93 71.34 -2.11
N PRO A 478 -30.21 71.12 -2.55
CA PRO A 478 -30.61 71.13 -3.96
C PRO A 478 -30.39 72.46 -4.72
N ALA A 479 -29.92 73.48 -4.00
CA ALA A 479 -29.58 74.79 -4.53
C ALA A 479 -28.07 74.94 -4.83
N VAL A 480 -27.26 73.93 -4.50
CA VAL A 480 -25.81 73.91 -4.72
C VAL A 480 -25.52 72.74 -5.65
N ASN A 481 -25.40 73.01 -6.95
CA ASN A 481 -25.14 71.99 -7.96
C ASN A 481 -24.59 72.61 -9.25
N PRO A 482 -24.02 71.81 -10.18
CA PRO A 482 -23.46 72.28 -11.44
C PRO A 482 -24.39 73.08 -12.37
N GLY A 483 -25.69 73.08 -12.12
CA GLY A 483 -26.69 73.84 -12.87
C GLY A 483 -27.19 75.10 -12.15
N ALA A 484 -26.76 75.35 -10.92
CA ALA A 484 -27.19 76.47 -10.11
C ALA A 484 -26.61 77.81 -10.62
N VAL A 485 -27.10 78.91 -10.06
CA VAL A 485 -26.59 80.26 -10.35
C VAL A 485 -26.02 80.82 -9.06
N GLU A 486 -24.77 81.27 -9.13
CA GLU A 486 -24.05 81.94 -8.04
C GLU A 486 -24.87 83.05 -7.38
N GLN A 487 -24.97 82.98 -6.05
CA GLN A 487 -25.64 83.99 -5.22
C GLN A 487 -24.62 84.97 -4.63
N CYS A 488 -24.52 86.16 -5.25
CA CYS A 488 -23.58 87.18 -4.79
C CYS A 488 -23.71 87.50 -3.29
N GLY A 489 -22.64 87.22 -2.54
CA GLY A 489 -22.47 87.61 -1.14
C GLY A 489 -22.93 86.58 -0.10
N ASP A 490 -23.29 85.35 -0.49
CA ASP A 490 -23.57 84.26 0.45
C ASP A 490 -22.30 83.47 0.85
N GLY A 491 -21.22 83.57 0.06
CA GLY A 491 -19.94 82.93 0.30
C GLY A 491 -19.91 81.42 0.03
N LYS A 492 -20.89 80.89 -0.70
CA LYS A 492 -20.93 79.50 -1.19
C LYS A 492 -20.49 79.47 -2.67
N ASP A 493 -19.99 78.31 -3.09
CA ASP A 493 -19.84 77.94 -4.50
C ASP A 493 -21.13 77.20 -4.85
N ASN A 494 -22.12 77.93 -5.35
CA ASN A 494 -23.44 77.38 -5.62
C ASN A 494 -23.43 76.52 -6.89
N ASP A 495 -22.62 76.87 -7.90
CA ASP A 495 -22.57 76.15 -9.17
C ASP A 495 -21.49 75.07 -9.26
N CYS A 496 -20.83 74.75 -8.14
CA CYS A 496 -19.82 73.71 -8.00
C CYS A 496 -18.66 73.85 -9.01
N ASP A 497 -18.36 75.06 -9.48
CA ASP A 497 -17.30 75.31 -10.45
C ASP A 497 -15.91 75.49 -9.81
N GLY A 498 -15.86 75.49 -8.48
CA GLY A 498 -14.67 75.64 -7.66
C GLY A 498 -14.35 77.08 -7.28
N THR A 499 -15.23 78.04 -7.59
CA THR A 499 -15.08 79.45 -7.25
C THR A 499 -16.28 79.99 -6.46
N THR A 500 -16.08 81.10 -5.75
CA THR A 500 -17.16 81.78 -5.01
C THR A 500 -17.28 83.18 -5.60
N ASP A 501 -18.32 83.44 -6.39
CA ASP A 501 -18.42 84.65 -7.20
C ASP A 501 -19.26 85.75 -6.50
N GLY A 502 -18.63 86.91 -6.26
CA GLY A 502 -19.16 88.00 -5.41
C GLY A 502 -19.43 89.32 -6.12
#